data_AF-A0A965BY16-F1
#
_entry.id   AF-A0A965BY16-F1
#
_cell.length_a   1.000
_cell.length_b   1.000
_cell.length_c   1.000
_cell.angle_alpha   90.00
_cell.angle_beta   90.00
_cell.angle_gamma   90.00
#
_symmetry.space_group_name_H-M   'P 1'
#
loop_
_entity.id
_entity.type
_entity.pdbx_description
1 polymer ?
#
loop_
_entity_poly.entity_id
_entity_poly.type
_entity_poly.pdbx_seq_one_letter_code
_entity_poly.pdbx_strand_id
1 'polypeptide(L)'
;MVVIRGVTGGTNVPGARSTRGASGGFRVGGGTDDTREANASSGVAGASAIGLLAVQELGPAGERDARGFRRGEEMLQELKALQVELLEGRADPGRLEQLSRLTEGEKPADPILAEALEAVVLRARIELAKRGIGG
;
A
#
# COMPACT_ATOMS: atom_id res chain seq x y z
N MET A 1 18.70 -38.98 -10.70
CA MET A 1 17.25 -38.74 -10.55
C MET A 1 16.99 -38.45 -9.08
N VAL A 2 16.87 -37.18 -8.71
CA VAL A 2 16.72 -36.76 -7.31
C VAL A 2 15.29 -36.25 -7.13
N VAL A 3 14.54 -36.91 -6.26
CA VAL A 3 13.15 -36.57 -5.93
C VAL A 3 13.17 -35.84 -4.60
N ILE A 4 12.81 -34.56 -4.59
CA ILE A 4 12.70 -33.77 -3.36
C ILE A 4 11.26 -33.87 -2.87
N ARG A 5 11.09 -34.50 -1.70
CA ARG A 5 9.80 -34.64 -1.00
C ARG A 5 9.52 -33.36 -0.22
N GLY A 6 8.44 -32.67 -0.55
CA GLY A 6 7.97 -31.50 0.21
C GLY A 6 7.47 -31.89 1.59
N VAL A 7 7.82 -31.10 2.60
CA VAL A 7 7.37 -31.25 3.99
C VAL A 7 6.01 -30.56 4.16
N THR A 8 5.00 -31.31 4.58
CA THR A 8 3.70 -30.78 4.98
C THR A 8 3.74 -30.46 6.47
N GLY A 9 3.55 -29.20 6.84
CA GLY A 9 3.40 -28.77 8.23
C GLY A 9 2.22 -27.81 8.34
N GLY A 10 1.07 -28.34 8.71
CA GLY A 10 -0.07 -27.55 9.18
C GLY A 10 -0.17 -27.68 10.70
N THR A 11 -0.48 -26.58 11.37
CA THR A 11 -1.16 -26.58 12.68
C THR A 11 -2.10 -25.37 12.75
N ASN A 12 -3.40 -25.66 12.83
CA ASN A 12 -4.44 -24.69 13.21
C ASN A 12 -4.31 -24.38 14.71
N VAL A 13 -4.39 -23.11 15.09
CA VAL A 13 -4.52 -22.67 16.49
C VAL A 13 -5.89 -22.02 16.68
N PRO A 14 -6.81 -22.62 17.47
CA PRO A 14 -8.03 -21.95 17.93
C PRO A 14 -7.83 -21.39 19.35
N GLY A 15 -8.21 -20.14 19.56
CA GLY A 15 -8.34 -19.59 20.92
C GLY A 15 -8.75 -18.12 20.88
N ALA A 16 -9.53 -17.59 21.82
CA ALA A 16 -10.43 -18.15 22.81
C ALA A 16 -11.40 -17.01 23.14
N ARG A 17 -12.70 -17.30 23.20
CA ARG A 17 -13.74 -16.30 23.49
C ARG A 17 -13.79 -16.05 25.00
N SER A 18 -13.39 -14.85 25.45
CA SER A 18 -13.53 -14.45 26.85
C SER A 18 -14.80 -13.61 27.04
N THR A 19 -15.82 -14.20 27.63
CA THR A 19 -16.96 -13.49 28.23
C THR A 19 -16.72 -13.39 29.72
N ARG A 20 -16.59 -12.18 30.27
CA ARG A 20 -16.73 -11.94 31.71
C ARG A 20 -17.61 -10.72 31.92
N GLY A 21 -18.74 -10.95 32.56
CA GLY A 21 -19.67 -9.93 33.00
C GLY A 21 -19.41 -9.48 34.43
N ALA A 22 -20.19 -8.44 34.77
CA ALA A 22 -20.56 -7.92 36.09
C ALA A 22 -19.55 -7.02 36.84
N SER A 23 -19.91 -5.74 36.89
CA SER A 23 -20.31 -4.99 38.12
C SER A 23 -19.57 -3.65 38.31
N GLY A 24 -20.36 -2.60 38.62
CA GLY A 24 -19.90 -1.45 39.40
C GLY A 24 -19.64 -0.13 38.68
N GLY A 25 -20.71 0.67 38.50
CA GLY A 25 -20.78 2.07 38.98
C GLY A 25 -20.02 3.19 38.27
N PHE A 26 -20.75 4.09 37.62
CA PHE A 26 -20.77 5.53 37.91
C PHE A 26 -22.03 6.14 37.27
N ARG A 27 -22.81 6.94 38.02
CA ARG A 27 -23.96 7.70 37.51
C ARG A 27 -23.68 9.18 37.73
N VAL A 28 -23.86 9.98 36.69
CA VAL A 28 -24.06 11.43 36.82
C VAL A 28 -25.50 11.71 36.49
N GLY A 29 -26.24 12.21 37.46
CA GLY A 29 -27.53 12.86 37.23
C GLY A 29 -27.33 14.36 37.17
N GLY A 30 -28.04 15.03 36.27
CA GLY A 30 -28.24 16.48 36.33
C GLY A 30 -28.38 17.15 34.97
N GLY A 31 -29.60 17.54 34.63
CA GLY A 31 -29.87 18.64 33.70
C GLY A 31 -30.37 18.24 32.32
N THR A 32 -31.68 18.06 32.19
CA THR A 32 -32.39 18.41 30.97
C THR A 32 -32.49 19.92 30.90
N ASP A 33 -31.98 20.53 29.83
CA ASP A 33 -32.67 21.63 29.17
C ASP A 33 -32.17 21.76 27.72
N ASP A 34 -33.14 21.73 26.82
CA ASP A 34 -33.06 21.97 25.38
C ASP A 34 -32.42 23.33 25.07
N THR A 35 -31.57 23.43 24.04
CA THR A 35 -31.85 24.34 22.92
C THR A 35 -30.95 24.09 21.69
N ARG A 36 -31.63 23.95 20.55
CA ARG A 36 -31.33 24.47 19.20
C ARG A 36 -30.09 24.02 18.41
N GLU A 37 -30.44 23.55 17.21
CA GLU A 37 -29.68 23.39 15.99
C GLU A 37 -28.60 24.42 15.68
N ALA A 38 -27.50 23.92 15.12
CA ALA A 38 -26.86 24.55 13.97
C ALA A 38 -26.25 23.45 13.08
N ASN A 39 -26.87 23.23 11.93
CA ASN A 39 -26.24 22.57 10.79
C ASN A 39 -24.98 23.36 10.40
N ALA A 40 -23.80 22.86 10.74
CA ALA A 40 -22.54 23.34 10.19
C ALA A 40 -22.04 22.34 9.15
N SER A 41 -22.63 22.37 7.96
CA SER A 41 -22.00 21.84 6.75
C SER A 41 -20.84 22.75 6.35
N SER A 42 -19.74 22.67 7.08
CA SER A 42 -18.50 23.37 6.78
C SER A 42 -17.33 22.48 7.17
N GLY A 43 -16.63 21.87 6.20
CA GLY A 43 -15.40 21.18 6.55
C GLY A 43 -14.74 20.20 5.59
N VAL A 44 -15.25 19.93 4.38
CA VAL A 44 -14.48 19.12 3.39
C VAL A 44 -13.27 19.89 2.82
N ALA A 45 -13.03 21.13 3.26
CA ALA A 45 -11.80 21.87 2.94
C ALA A 45 -10.63 21.61 3.91
N GLY A 46 -10.89 21.04 5.10
CA GLY A 46 -9.86 20.87 6.15
C GLY A 46 -8.95 19.65 5.94
N ALA A 47 -9.50 18.53 5.45
CA ALA A 47 -8.73 17.30 5.23
C ALA A 47 -7.61 17.48 4.19
N SER A 48 -7.87 18.27 3.14
CA SER A 48 -6.88 18.57 2.09
C SER A 48 -5.78 19.53 2.57
N ALA A 49 -6.09 20.46 3.48
CA ALA A 49 -5.11 21.40 4.01
C ALA A 49 -4.13 20.73 5.00
N ILE A 50 -4.60 19.78 5.81
CA ILE A 50 -3.75 19.00 6.72
C ILE A 50 -2.79 18.09 5.93
N GLY A 51 -3.26 17.52 4.81
CA GLY A 51 -2.42 16.71 3.92
C GLY A 51 -1.25 17.49 3.30
N LEU A 52 -1.41 18.80 3.02
CA LEU A 52 -0.34 19.64 2.48
C LEU A 52 0.68 20.06 3.53
N LEU A 53 0.28 20.24 4.80
CA LEU A 53 1.22 20.58 5.87
C LEU A 53 2.14 19.40 6.23
N ALA A 54 1.58 18.18 6.28
CA ALA A 54 2.35 16.96 6.57
C ALA A 54 3.42 16.65 5.50
N VAL A 55 3.20 17.07 4.24
CA VAL A 55 4.18 16.92 3.16
C VAL A 55 5.33 17.93 3.31
N GLN A 56 5.10 19.11 3.88
CA GLN A 56 6.14 20.14 4.06
C GLN A 56 7.09 19.87 5.22
N GLU A 57 6.76 18.94 6.13
CA GLU A 57 7.64 18.54 7.23
C GLU A 57 8.70 17.49 6.81
N LEU A 58 8.47 16.78 5.70
CA LEU A 58 9.45 15.87 5.13
C LEU A 58 10.46 16.68 4.32
N GLY A 59 11.67 16.87 4.86
CA GLY A 59 12.78 17.41 4.09
C GLY A 59 13.03 16.63 2.78
N PRO A 60 13.94 17.09 1.91
CA PRO A 60 14.15 16.54 0.56
C PRO A 60 14.46 15.03 0.52
N ALA A 61 14.97 14.44 1.60
CA ALA A 61 15.13 12.99 1.72
C ALA A 61 13.77 12.27 1.85
N GLY A 62 12.89 12.76 2.72
CA GLY A 62 11.57 12.18 2.94
C GLY A 62 10.68 12.30 1.71
N GLU A 63 10.75 13.41 0.97
CA GLU A 63 10.01 13.50 -0.30
C GLU A 63 10.48 12.47 -1.33
N ARG A 64 11.79 12.19 -1.39
CA ARG A 64 12.36 11.16 -2.27
C ARG A 64 11.89 9.77 -1.87
N ASP A 65 11.86 9.48 -0.57
CA ASP A 65 11.33 8.23 -0.05
C ASP A 65 9.84 8.07 -0.38
N ALA A 66 9.04 9.12 -0.19
CA ALA A 66 7.62 9.11 -0.51
C ALA A 66 7.36 8.89 -2.01
N ARG A 67 8.17 9.52 -2.89
CA ARG A 67 8.10 9.29 -4.35
C ARG A 67 8.50 7.86 -4.71
N GLY A 68 9.57 7.35 -4.11
CA GLY A 68 10.05 5.99 -4.31
C GLY A 68 9.03 4.93 -3.87
N PHE A 69 8.39 5.13 -2.72
CA PHE A 69 7.35 4.26 -2.20
C PHE A 69 6.14 4.19 -3.14
N ARG A 70 5.60 5.34 -3.57
CA ARG A 70 4.48 5.40 -4.52
C ARG A 70 4.83 4.72 -5.84
N ARG A 71 6.03 4.98 -6.37
CA ARG A 71 6.52 4.34 -7.60
C ARG A 71 6.61 2.82 -7.46
N GLY A 72 7.04 2.31 -6.30
CA GLY A 72 7.07 0.88 -6.00
C GLY A 72 5.67 0.26 -5.98
N GLU A 73 4.72 0.90 -5.29
CA GLU A 73 3.31 0.48 -5.24
C GLU A 73 2.69 0.45 -6.64
N GLU A 74 2.87 1.51 -7.44
CA GLU A 74 2.40 1.55 -8.83
C GLU A 74 3.00 0.41 -9.66
N MET A 75 4.30 0.15 -9.54
CA MET A 75 4.95 -0.94 -10.26
C MET A 75 4.40 -2.32 -9.87
N LEU A 76 4.12 -2.54 -8.59
CA LEU A 76 3.49 -3.79 -8.11
C LEU A 76 2.08 -3.95 -8.65
N GLN A 77 1.31 -2.87 -8.74
CA GLN A 77 -0.03 -2.88 -9.33
C GLN A 77 0.02 -3.21 -10.82
N GLU A 78 0.93 -2.59 -11.58
CA GLU A 78 1.12 -2.88 -13.01
C GLU A 78 1.57 -4.32 -13.25
N LEU A 79 2.48 -4.85 -12.44
CA LEU A 79 2.92 -6.25 -12.50
C LEU A 79 1.76 -7.22 -12.22
N LYS A 80 0.92 -6.92 -11.23
CA LYS A 80 -0.26 -7.73 -10.91
C LYS A 80 -1.28 -7.70 -12.04
N ALA A 81 -1.55 -6.54 -12.61
CA ALA A 81 -2.48 -6.41 -13.73
C ALA A 81 -1.96 -7.14 -14.97
N LEU A 82 -0.66 -7.03 -15.27
CA LEU A 82 -0.01 -7.80 -16.32
C LEU A 82 -0.16 -9.30 -16.09
N GLN A 83 0.01 -9.78 -14.85
CA GLN A 83 -0.18 -11.20 -14.53
C GLN A 83 -1.62 -11.66 -14.85
N VAL A 84 -2.64 -10.86 -14.53
CA VAL A 84 -4.03 -11.18 -14.87
C VAL A 84 -4.22 -11.26 -16.38
N GLU A 85 -3.72 -10.29 -17.15
CA GLU A 85 -3.82 -10.30 -18.61
C GLU A 85 -3.17 -11.55 -19.22
N LEU A 86 -2.01 -11.97 -18.71
CA LEU A 86 -1.33 -13.17 -19.19
C LEU A 86 -2.13 -14.44 -18.94
N LEU A 87 -2.83 -14.53 -17.80
CA LEU A 87 -3.72 -15.65 -17.51
C LEU A 87 -4.91 -15.69 -18.48
N GLU A 88 -5.30 -14.52 -19.01
CA GLU A 88 -6.31 -14.38 -20.05
C GLU A 88 -5.75 -14.56 -21.48
N GLY A 89 -4.45 -14.83 -21.63
CA GLY A 89 -3.77 -14.97 -22.92
C GLY A 89 -3.53 -13.64 -23.65
N ARG A 90 -3.51 -12.52 -22.92
CA ARG A 90 -3.28 -11.17 -23.45
C ARG A 90 -2.05 -10.53 -22.80
N ALA A 91 -1.52 -9.49 -23.42
CA ALA A 91 -0.56 -8.57 -22.81
C ALA A 91 -0.74 -7.20 -23.47
N ASP A 92 -1.25 -6.22 -22.73
CA ASP A 92 -1.48 -4.88 -23.26
C ASP A 92 -0.14 -4.14 -23.47
N PRO A 93 0.20 -3.70 -24.70
CA PRO A 93 1.40 -2.90 -24.96
C PRO A 93 1.48 -1.62 -24.12
N GLY A 94 0.34 -0.95 -23.88
CA GLY A 94 0.31 0.29 -23.10
C GLY A 94 0.73 0.07 -21.65
N ARG A 95 0.37 -1.09 -21.09
CA ARG A 95 0.81 -1.52 -19.76
C ARG A 95 2.31 -1.75 -19.69
N LEU A 96 2.88 -2.37 -20.72
CA LEU A 96 4.32 -2.62 -20.77
C LEU A 96 5.12 -1.31 -20.89
N GLU A 97 4.61 -0.33 -21.65
CA GLU A 97 5.19 1.01 -21.69
C GLU A 97 5.08 1.74 -20.34
N GLN A 98 3.96 1.63 -19.64
CA GLN A 98 3.82 2.23 -18.32
C GLN A 98 4.79 1.58 -17.33
N LEU A 99 4.90 0.25 -17.35
CA LEU A 99 5.83 -0.48 -16.52
C LEU A 99 7.28 -0.10 -16.82
N SER A 100 7.67 0.11 -18.09
CA SER A 100 9.01 0.54 -18.45
C SER A 100 9.34 1.92 -17.87
N ARG A 101 8.43 2.88 -17.98
CA ARG A 101 8.58 4.22 -17.39
C ARG A 101 8.77 4.18 -15.88
N LEU A 102 8.03 3.33 -15.17
CA LEU A 102 8.16 3.20 -13.71
C LEU A 102 9.53 2.66 -13.29
N THR A 103 10.25 1.95 -14.17
CA THR A 103 11.62 1.50 -13.88
C THR A 103 12.66 2.63 -13.92
N GLU A 104 12.34 3.73 -14.59
CA GLU A 104 13.18 4.92 -14.72
C GLU A 104 12.79 5.92 -13.63
N GLY A 105 13.45 5.84 -12.47
CA GLY A 105 13.14 6.74 -11.36
C GLY A 105 14.29 6.86 -10.35
N GLU A 106 14.24 7.94 -9.57
CA GLU A 106 15.24 8.20 -8.54
C GLU A 106 15.25 7.09 -7.47
N LYS A 107 16.44 6.82 -6.93
CA LYS A 107 16.63 5.91 -5.80
C LYS A 107 16.18 6.62 -4.50
N PRO A 108 15.39 5.96 -3.64
CA PRO A 108 15.04 6.46 -2.30
C PRO A 108 16.28 6.77 -1.47
N ALA A 109 16.14 7.67 -0.50
CA ALA A 109 17.18 8.01 0.46
C ALA A 109 17.31 6.94 1.56
N ASP A 110 16.19 6.36 2.00
CA ASP A 110 16.18 5.22 2.91
C ASP A 110 16.76 3.98 2.20
N PRO A 111 17.88 3.41 2.70
CA PRO A 111 18.52 2.25 2.07
C PRO A 111 17.62 1.01 2.02
N ILE A 112 16.74 0.81 3.01
CA ILE A 112 15.85 -0.37 3.06
C ILE A 112 14.79 -0.25 1.97
N LEU A 113 14.15 0.91 1.87
CA LEU A 113 13.18 1.18 0.80
C LEU A 113 13.86 1.10 -0.57
N ALA A 114 15.09 1.60 -0.68
CA ALA A 114 15.84 1.57 -1.92
C ALA A 114 16.17 0.16 -2.39
N GLU A 115 16.58 -0.73 -1.48
CA GLU A 115 16.79 -2.16 -1.76
C GLU A 115 15.50 -2.86 -2.19
N ALA A 116 14.40 -2.64 -1.46
CA ALA A 116 13.10 -3.22 -1.79
C ALA A 116 12.64 -2.77 -3.18
N LEU A 117 12.76 -1.47 -3.49
CA LEU A 117 12.38 -0.91 -4.79
C LEU A 117 13.26 -1.45 -5.93
N GLU A 118 14.56 -1.64 -5.68
CA GLU A 118 15.49 -2.22 -6.65
C GLU A 118 15.11 -3.67 -7.01
N ALA A 119 14.65 -4.46 -6.04
CA ALA A 119 14.14 -5.81 -6.28
C ALA A 119 12.87 -5.82 -7.17
N VAL A 120 11.95 -4.87 -6.95
CA VAL A 120 10.75 -4.72 -7.80
C VAL A 120 11.14 -4.27 -9.22
N VAL A 121 12.08 -3.33 -9.35
CA VAL A 121 12.62 -2.88 -10.64
C VAL A 121 13.25 -4.03 -11.42
N LEU A 122 14.04 -4.89 -10.76
CA LEU A 122 14.65 -6.06 -11.39
C LEU A 122 13.57 -7.00 -11.95
N ARG A 123 12.52 -7.27 -11.17
CA ARG A 123 11.38 -8.07 -11.63
C ARG A 123 10.72 -7.44 -12.87
N ALA A 124 10.44 -6.14 -12.83
CA ALA A 124 9.84 -5.42 -13.95
C ALA A 124 10.70 -5.51 -15.22
N ARG A 125 12.01 -5.28 -15.11
CA ARG A 125 12.95 -5.40 -16.24
C ARG A 125 12.98 -6.80 -16.84
N ILE A 126 12.96 -7.84 -16.01
CA ILE A 126 12.89 -9.23 -16.49
C ILE A 126 11.59 -9.46 -17.26
N GLU A 127 10.45 -8.98 -16.75
CA GLU A 127 9.17 -9.14 -17.45
C GLU A 127 9.13 -8.37 -18.77
N LEU A 128 9.68 -7.16 -18.82
CA LEU A 128 9.80 -6.39 -20.07
C LEU A 128 10.71 -7.12 -21.07
N ALA A 129 11.88 -7.60 -20.62
CA ALA A 129 12.84 -8.31 -21.47
C ALA A 129 12.25 -9.60 -22.07
N LYS A 130 11.47 -10.37 -21.29
CA LYS A 130 10.73 -11.55 -21.79
C LYS A 130 9.79 -11.23 -22.95
N ARG A 131 9.38 -9.96 -23.09
CA ARG A 131 8.45 -9.47 -24.12
C ARG A 131 9.18 -8.69 -25.22
N GLY A 132 10.51 -8.68 -25.22
CA GLY A 132 11.33 -7.96 -26.18
C GLY A 132 11.37 -6.45 -25.96
N ILE A 133 10.93 -5.98 -24.79
CA ILE A 133 10.97 -4.56 -24.41
C ILE A 133 12.14 -4.42 -23.43
N GLY A 134 13.25 -3.83 -23.88
CA GLY A 134 14.47 -3.78 -23.09
C GLY A 134 15.70 -3.79 -23.97
N GLY A 135 16.02 -2.62 -24.51
CA GLY A 135 17.18 -2.31 -25.33
C GLY A 135 17.32 -0.80 -25.43
#